data_AF-O60091-F1
#
_entry.id   AF-O60091-F1
#
_cell.length_a   1.000
_cell.length_b   1.000
_cell.length_c   1.000
_cell.angle_alpha   90.00
_cell.angle_beta   90.00
_cell.angle_gamma   90.00
#
_symmetry.space_group_name_H-M   'P 1'
#
loop_
_entity.id
_entity.type
_entity.pdbx_description
1 polymer ?
#
loop_
_entity_poly.entity_id
_entity_poly.type
_entity_poly.pdbx_seq_one_letter_code
_entity_poly.pdbx_strand_id
1 'polypeptide(L)'
;MASKLLRKLAYPTLPVKGKIYDPFSKFQQNLYGGSKTEAGNNKIPKFGHKTRRVWIPNGHSKWLYSNVLEEKFHLYVTSRVLRTIDKEGGLDEYLVKSTPSRLKSLGLRGVELRALVLHKLGAKNPILEKLPSDSGAQKRYLEKVKDVVLKLNRSKKLYQQIKSLVGKERSVNTSV
;
A
#
# COMPACT_ATOMS: atom_id res chain seq x y z
N MET A 1 -19.66 2.37 17.50
CA MET A 1 -19.02 1.03 17.41
C MET A 1 -18.39 0.76 16.04
N ALA A 2 -18.92 1.35 14.95
CA ALA A 2 -18.39 1.29 13.58
C ALA A 2 -16.85 1.38 13.41
N SER A 3 -16.16 2.16 14.25
CA SER A 3 -14.69 2.25 14.23
C SER A 3 -14.03 0.89 14.46
N LYS A 4 -14.59 -0.01 15.28
CA LYS A 4 -14.01 -1.32 15.61
C LYS A 4 -14.04 -2.31 14.44
N LEU A 5 -15.13 -2.32 13.64
CA LEU A 5 -15.23 -3.18 12.46
C LEU A 5 -14.56 -2.57 11.24
N LEU A 6 -14.62 -1.24 11.06
CA LEU A 6 -13.77 -0.56 10.08
C LEU A 6 -12.29 -0.82 10.38
N ARG A 7 -11.86 -0.91 11.65
CA ARG A 7 -10.47 -1.32 11.99
C ARG A 7 -10.11 -2.73 11.46
N LYS A 8 -11.09 -3.64 11.36
CA LYS A 8 -10.88 -5.00 10.81
C LYS A 8 -10.82 -5.02 9.28
N LEU A 9 -11.69 -4.27 8.59
CA LEU A 9 -11.83 -4.32 7.13
C LEU A 9 -11.08 -3.21 6.39
N ALA A 10 -10.90 -2.04 7.02
CA ALA A 10 -10.26 -0.90 6.38
C ALA A 10 -8.80 -1.23 6.22
N TYR A 11 -8.42 -1.61 4.99
CA TYR A 11 -7.10 -1.45 4.38
C TYR A 11 -6.19 -0.59 5.25
N PRO A 12 -5.53 -1.20 6.26
CA PRO A 12 -5.10 -0.40 7.39
C PRO A 12 -3.73 0.14 7.07
N THR A 13 -3.61 1.08 6.13
CA THR A 13 -2.47 2.01 5.95
C THR A 13 -2.43 2.64 4.55
N LEU A 14 -3.52 3.17 3.97
CA LEU A 14 -3.24 4.16 2.90
C LEU A 14 -2.25 5.19 3.47
N PRO A 15 -1.10 5.45 2.81
CA PRO A 15 -0.12 6.35 3.37
C PRO A 15 -0.76 7.74 3.41
N VAL A 16 -1.37 8.11 4.54
CA VAL A 16 -2.04 9.41 4.68
C VAL A 16 -1.01 10.54 4.77
N LYS A 17 0.29 10.22 4.72
CA LYS A 17 1.35 11.23 4.62
C LYS A 17 1.88 11.32 3.20
N GLY A 18 1.25 12.15 2.38
CA GLY A 18 1.75 12.58 1.07
C GLY A 18 0.75 12.45 -0.08
N LYS A 19 0.98 13.20 -1.15
CA LYS A 19 0.21 13.08 -2.39
C LYS A 19 0.63 11.77 -3.09
N ILE A 20 -0.27 10.79 -3.17
CA ILE A 20 -0.11 9.67 -4.11
C ILE A 20 -0.37 10.26 -5.49
N TYR A 21 0.69 10.62 -6.21
CA TYR A 21 0.55 11.27 -7.52
C TYR A 21 -0.15 10.38 -8.54
N ASP A 22 0.14 9.07 -8.52
CA ASP A 22 -0.48 8.11 -9.42
C ASP A 22 -0.64 6.73 -8.74
N PRO A 23 -1.85 6.41 -8.24
CA PRO A 23 -2.14 5.11 -7.64
C PRO A 23 -2.01 3.93 -8.61
N PHE A 24 -2.14 4.19 -9.92
CA PHE A 24 -2.07 3.20 -10.97
C PHE A 24 -0.65 3.02 -11.53
N SER A 25 0.31 3.84 -11.11
CA SER A 25 1.70 3.69 -11.54
C SER A 25 2.29 2.33 -11.15
N LYS A 26 3.18 1.77 -11.99
CA LYS A 26 3.86 0.49 -11.74
C LYS A 26 4.51 0.44 -10.35
N PHE A 27 5.04 1.56 -9.87
CA PHE A 27 5.66 1.69 -8.54
C PHE A 27 4.67 1.51 -7.39
N GLN A 28 3.45 2.05 -7.52
CA GLN A 28 2.42 1.89 -6.49
C GLN A 28 1.80 0.50 -6.52
N GLN A 29 1.70 -0.11 -7.71
CA GLN A 29 1.07 -1.42 -7.85
C GLN A 29 1.94 -2.61 -7.39
N ASN A 30 3.24 -2.41 -7.17
CA ASN A 30 4.23 -3.48 -7.06
C ASN A 30 5.33 -3.15 -6.01
N LEU A 31 6.30 -4.05 -5.84
CA LEU A 31 7.40 -3.88 -4.87
C LEU A 31 8.69 -3.40 -5.55
N TYR A 32 8.81 -2.09 -5.71
CA TYR A 32 9.98 -1.47 -6.35
C TYR A 32 11.06 -0.98 -5.37
N GLY A 33 10.76 -0.89 -4.07
CA GLY A 33 11.72 -0.46 -3.05
C GLY A 33 12.24 0.96 -3.26
N GLY A 34 11.38 1.86 -3.74
CA GLY A 34 11.74 3.26 -4.02
C GLY A 34 12.50 3.49 -5.33
N SER A 35 12.88 2.44 -6.06
CA SER A 35 13.41 2.58 -7.42
C SER A 35 12.34 3.14 -8.34
N LYS A 36 12.70 4.14 -9.15
CA LYS A 36 11.83 4.76 -10.15
C LYS A 36 12.44 4.64 -11.55
N THR A 37 11.60 4.72 -12.58
CA THR A 37 12.06 4.85 -13.95
C THR A 37 12.54 6.28 -14.13
N GLU A 38 13.77 6.45 -14.57
CA GLU A 38 14.37 7.76 -14.79
C GLU A 38 14.51 8.00 -16.28
N ALA A 39 14.13 9.19 -16.75
CA ALA A 39 14.34 9.61 -18.12
C ALA A 39 15.44 10.67 -18.14
N GLY A 40 16.32 10.59 -19.12
CA GLY A 40 17.37 11.59 -19.31
C GLY A 40 18.07 11.44 -20.65
N ASN A 41 19.31 11.90 -20.70
CA ASN A 41 20.08 11.97 -21.93
C ASN A 41 21.38 11.18 -21.77
N ASN A 42 21.70 10.34 -22.75
CA ASN A 42 23.06 9.89 -22.95
C ASN A 42 23.88 11.08 -23.47
N LYS A 43 24.96 11.44 -22.78
CA LYS A 43 25.88 12.49 -23.23
C LYS A 43 26.99 11.82 -24.03
N ILE A 44 27.11 12.17 -25.31
CA ILE A 44 28.25 11.75 -26.13
C ILE A 44 29.37 12.76 -25.86
N PRO A 45 30.47 12.38 -25.16
CA PRO A 45 31.46 13.36 -24.68
C PRO A 45 32.14 14.12 -25.81
N LYS A 46 32.41 13.44 -26.94
CA LYS A 46 33.21 13.97 -28.06
C LYS A 46 32.47 14.96 -28.96
N PHE A 47 31.15 14.77 -29.15
CA PHE A 47 30.37 15.54 -30.12
C PHE A 47 29.28 16.41 -29.49
N GLY A 48 29.09 16.33 -28.16
CA GLY A 48 28.06 17.09 -27.46
C GLY A 48 26.62 16.68 -27.76
N HIS A 49 26.40 15.74 -28.70
CA HIS A 49 25.09 15.20 -29.01
C HIS A 49 24.46 14.49 -27.81
N LYS A 50 23.16 14.72 -27.63
CA LYS A 50 22.36 14.15 -26.55
C LYS A 50 21.32 13.21 -27.15
N THR A 51 21.39 11.93 -26.80
CA THR A 51 20.38 10.95 -27.20
C THR A 51 19.48 10.64 -26.01
N ARG A 52 18.15 10.67 -26.20
CA ARG A 52 17.20 10.37 -25.12
C ARG A 52 17.36 8.92 -24.67
N ARG A 53 17.36 8.68 -23.36
CA ARG A 53 17.39 7.34 -22.75
C ARG A 53 16.44 7.27 -21.56
N VAL A 54 15.91 6.07 -21.33
CA VAL A 54 15.13 5.71 -20.15
C VAL A 54 15.84 4.61 -19.37
N TRP A 55 16.04 4.80 -18.07
CA TRP A 55 16.57 3.81 -17.14
C TRP A 55 15.41 3.16 -16.39
N ILE A 56 15.13 1.90 -16.71
CA ILE A 56 14.08 1.10 -16.08
C ILE A 56 14.75 0.19 -15.05
N PRO A 57 14.24 0.09 -13.81
CA PRO A 57 14.78 -0.84 -12.84
C PRO A 57 14.52 -2.30 -13.25
N ASN A 58 15.43 -3.19 -12.85
CA ASN A 58 15.36 -4.62 -13.15
C ASN A 58 14.30 -5.30 -12.27
N GLY A 59 13.10 -5.51 -12.80
CA GLY A 59 11.99 -6.15 -12.10
C GLY A 59 11.59 -7.50 -12.69
N HIS A 60 11.06 -8.36 -11.83
CA HIS A 60 10.73 -9.76 -12.11
C HIS A 60 9.34 -10.08 -11.58
N SER A 61 8.53 -10.81 -12.34
CA SER A 61 7.27 -11.36 -11.83
C SER A 61 7.56 -12.61 -11.01
N LYS A 62 7.18 -12.60 -9.72
CA LYS A 62 7.46 -13.70 -8.79
C LYS A 62 6.26 -13.98 -7.90
N TRP A 63 6.10 -15.26 -7.56
CA TRP A 63 5.19 -15.70 -6.52
C TRP A 63 5.95 -15.70 -5.19
N LEU A 64 5.47 -14.90 -4.24
CA LEU A 64 6.06 -14.81 -2.90
C LEU A 64 5.05 -15.30 -1.87
N TYR A 65 5.48 -16.23 -1.02
CA TYR A 65 4.64 -16.77 0.06
C TYR A 65 4.73 -15.87 1.29
N SER A 66 3.58 -15.61 1.90
CA SER A 66 3.45 -14.99 3.21
C SER A 66 3.15 -16.08 4.24
N ASN A 67 4.02 -16.23 5.22
CA ASN A 67 3.84 -17.17 6.33
C ASN A 67 2.68 -16.74 7.23
N VAL A 68 2.53 -15.43 7.46
CA VAL A 68 1.48 -14.87 8.33
C VAL A 68 0.09 -14.99 7.70
N LEU A 69 0.00 -14.77 6.39
CA LEU A 69 -1.28 -14.83 5.67
C LEU A 69 -1.59 -16.22 5.11
N GLU A 70 -0.63 -17.14 5.15
CA GLU A 70 -0.73 -18.50 4.61
C GLU A 70 -1.13 -18.53 3.12
N GLU A 71 -0.74 -17.51 2.35
CA GLU A 71 -1.12 -17.31 0.95
C GLU A 71 0.10 -16.89 0.09
N LYS A 72 0.10 -17.29 -1.19
CA LYS A 72 1.07 -16.83 -2.19
C LYS A 72 0.54 -15.61 -2.94
N PHE A 73 1.36 -14.57 -3.04
CA PHE A 73 1.06 -13.37 -3.81
C PHE A 73 1.90 -13.32 -5.09
N HIS A 74 1.23 -13.12 -6.23
CA HIS A 74 1.91 -12.80 -7.48
C HIS A 74 2.24 -11.31 -7.54
N LEU A 75 3.53 -10.98 -7.50
CA LEU A 75 4.03 -9.60 -7.40
C LEU A 75 5.14 -9.36 -8.43
N TYR A 76 5.18 -8.15 -8.99
CA TYR A 76 6.35 -7.68 -9.71
C TYR A 76 7.34 -7.07 -8.71
N VAL A 77 8.58 -7.54 -8.71
CA VAL A 77 9.56 -7.23 -7.67
C VAL A 77 10.91 -6.88 -8.30
N THR A 78 11.50 -5.75 -7.89
CA THR A 78 12.86 -5.41 -8.33
C THR A 78 13.87 -6.41 -7.76
N SER A 79 14.92 -6.77 -8.51
CA SER A 79 15.99 -7.67 -8.03
C SER A 79 16.62 -7.21 -6.70
N ARG A 80 16.76 -5.89 -6.51
CA ARG A 80 17.19 -5.28 -5.23
C ARG A 80 16.25 -5.66 -4.08
N VAL A 81 14.94 -5.62 -4.32
CA VAL A 81 13.93 -5.95 -3.31
C VAL A 81 13.91 -7.44 -3.04
N LEU A 82 13.98 -8.27 -4.09
CA LEU A 82 14.06 -9.73 -3.94
C LEU A 82 15.25 -10.13 -3.05
N ARG A 83 16.43 -9.58 -3.33
CA ARG A 83 17.63 -9.82 -2.50
C ARG A 83 17.48 -9.33 -1.05
N THR A 84 16.65 -8.31 -0.83
CA THR A 84 16.35 -7.80 0.53
C THR A 84 15.36 -8.70 1.25
N ILE A 85 14.35 -9.22 0.54
CA ILE A 85 13.39 -10.21 1.06
C ILE A 85 14.15 -11.46 1.51
N ASP A 86 15.03 -11.99 0.65
CA ASP A 86 15.84 -13.17 0.97
C ASP A 86 16.75 -12.91 2.18
N LYS A 87 17.38 -11.72 2.24
CA LYS A 87 18.24 -11.33 3.37
C LYS A 87 17.47 -11.16 4.69
N GLU A 88 16.23 -10.66 4.63
CA GLU A 88 15.41 -10.39 5.81
C GLU A 88 14.67 -11.65 6.31
N GLY A 89 14.68 -12.74 5.53
CA GLY A 89 14.12 -14.03 5.91
C GLY A 89 12.72 -14.31 5.36
N GLY A 90 12.17 -13.41 4.53
CA GLY A 90 10.84 -13.61 3.96
C GLY A 90 10.12 -12.31 3.57
N LEU A 91 8.95 -12.49 2.94
CA LEU A 91 8.11 -11.38 2.50
C LEU A 91 7.54 -10.62 3.72
N ASP A 92 7.17 -11.34 4.78
CA ASP A 92 6.49 -10.73 5.93
C ASP A 92 7.44 -9.86 6.75
N GLU A 93 8.67 -10.34 6.97
CA GLU A 93 9.75 -9.61 7.62
C GLU A 93 10.09 -8.33 6.83
N TYR A 94 10.09 -8.45 5.50
CA TYR A 94 10.25 -7.29 4.63
C TYR A 94 9.12 -6.26 4.79
N LEU A 95 7.88 -6.70 4.93
CA LEU A 95 6.75 -5.80 5.06
C LEU A 95 6.67 -5.15 6.45
N VAL A 96 6.92 -5.91 7.51
CA VAL A 96 6.76 -5.46 8.90
C VAL A 96 7.81 -4.42 9.31
N LYS A 97 9.01 -4.48 8.72
CA LYS A 97 10.15 -3.60 9.06
C LYS A 97 9.74 -2.13 9.13
N SER A 98 9.88 -1.54 10.31
CA SER A 98 9.35 -0.21 10.66
C SER A 98 10.31 0.95 10.36
N THR A 99 11.40 0.73 9.62
CA THR A 99 12.38 1.78 9.35
C THR A 99 11.77 2.89 8.48
N PRO A 100 12.07 4.19 8.74
CA PRO A 100 11.48 5.30 7.97
C PRO A 100 11.74 5.20 6.46
N SER A 101 12.90 4.68 6.07
CA SER A 101 13.25 4.44 4.66
C SER A 101 12.37 3.36 4.01
N ARG A 102 12.10 2.26 4.73
CA ARG A 102 11.19 1.20 4.25
C ARG A 102 9.77 1.74 4.07
N LEU A 103 9.26 2.47 5.06
CA LEU A 103 7.90 3.04 5.01
C LEU A 103 7.71 4.04 3.87
N LYS A 104 8.74 4.83 3.53
CA LYS A 104 8.69 5.79 2.41
C LYS A 104 8.82 5.12 1.04
N SER A 105 9.58 4.03 0.96
CA SER A 105 9.88 3.35 -0.31
C SER A 105 8.83 2.31 -0.71
N LEU A 106 7.93 1.95 0.21
CA LEU A 106 6.88 0.97 -0.02
C LEU A 106 5.79 1.58 -0.90
N GLY A 107 5.55 0.96 -2.05
CA GLY A 107 4.41 1.28 -2.90
C GLY A 107 3.11 0.85 -2.23
N LEU A 108 2.00 1.38 -2.69
CA LEU A 108 0.68 1.08 -2.15
C LEU A 108 0.39 -0.41 -1.97
N ARG A 109 0.73 -1.27 -2.93
CA ARG A 109 0.53 -2.72 -2.80
C ARG A 109 1.33 -3.32 -1.65
N GLY A 110 2.57 -2.86 -1.46
CA GLY A 110 3.36 -3.29 -0.31
C GLY A 110 2.76 -2.78 1.00
N VAL A 111 2.25 -1.56 1.00
CA VAL A 111 1.58 -0.99 2.16
C VAL A 111 0.30 -1.76 2.52
N GLU A 112 -0.50 -2.15 1.52
CA GLU A 112 -1.65 -3.05 1.66
C GLU A 112 -1.25 -4.39 2.28
N LEU A 113 -0.24 -5.07 1.73
CA LEU A 113 0.23 -6.36 2.27
C LEU A 113 0.73 -6.22 3.70
N ARG A 114 1.54 -5.20 3.98
CA ARG A 114 2.00 -4.86 5.33
C ARG A 114 0.84 -4.70 6.29
N ALA A 115 -0.23 -4.04 5.85
CA ALA A 115 -1.42 -3.82 6.64
C ALA A 115 -2.12 -5.14 7.00
N LEU A 116 -2.27 -6.04 6.03
CA LEU A 116 -2.85 -7.36 6.22
C LEU A 116 -2.02 -8.20 7.20
N VAL A 117 -0.70 -8.21 7.02
CA VAL A 117 0.24 -8.92 7.90
C VAL A 117 0.16 -8.36 9.33
N LEU A 118 0.24 -7.04 9.52
CA LEU A 118 0.15 -6.42 10.85
C LEU A 118 -1.20 -6.67 11.53
N HIS A 119 -2.29 -6.63 10.77
CA HIS A 119 -3.63 -6.94 11.29
C HIS A 119 -3.71 -8.40 11.77
N LYS A 120 -3.20 -9.35 10.98
CA LYS A 120 -3.17 -10.77 11.34
C LYS A 120 -2.26 -11.06 12.54
N LEU A 121 -1.15 -10.34 12.68
CA LEU A 121 -0.28 -10.35 13.86
C LEU A 121 -0.91 -9.70 15.11
N GLY A 122 -2.07 -9.06 14.99
CA GLY A 122 -2.74 -8.37 16.09
C GLY A 122 -2.10 -7.04 16.50
N ALA A 123 -1.22 -6.49 15.67
CA ALA A 123 -0.56 -5.21 15.96
C ALA A 123 -1.57 -4.05 15.95
N LYS A 124 -1.49 -3.17 16.96
CA LYS A 124 -2.31 -1.96 17.03
C LYS A 124 -1.89 -0.99 15.92
N ASN A 125 -2.85 -0.50 15.15
CA ASN A 125 -2.56 0.39 14.01
C ASN A 125 -2.35 1.84 14.51
N PRO A 126 -1.15 2.42 14.31
CA PRO A 126 -0.85 3.77 14.79
C PRO A 126 -1.67 4.86 14.11
N ILE A 127 -2.16 4.64 12.88
CA ILE A 127 -3.04 5.61 12.19
C ILE A 127 -4.44 5.59 12.84
N LEU A 128 -4.92 4.41 13.25
CA LEU A 128 -6.21 4.28 13.94
C LEU A 128 -6.13 4.81 15.38
N GLU A 129 -4.94 4.77 15.99
CA GLU A 129 -4.66 5.44 17.27
C GLU A 129 -4.60 6.96 17.11
N LYS A 130 -4.01 7.47 16.02
CA LYS A 130 -3.96 8.90 15.69
C LYS A 130 -5.25 9.43 15.06
N LEU A 131 -6.29 8.61 14.96
CA LEU A 131 -7.57 9.06 14.43
C LEU A 131 -8.13 10.14 15.39
N PRO A 132 -8.54 11.32 14.89
CA PRO A 132 -9.08 12.36 15.76
C PRO A 132 -10.29 11.85 16.53
N SER A 133 -10.42 12.24 17.80
CA SER A 133 -11.60 11.89 18.60
C SER A 133 -12.88 12.54 18.05
N ASP A 134 -12.75 13.71 17.43
CA ASP A 134 -13.85 14.47 16.82
C ASP A 134 -14.52 13.71 15.68
N SER A 135 -15.85 13.56 15.78
CA SER A 135 -16.68 12.85 14.80
C SER A 135 -16.61 13.48 13.41
N GLY A 136 -16.55 14.81 13.33
CA GLY A 136 -16.45 15.54 12.06
C GLY A 136 -15.12 15.25 11.34
N ALA A 137 -14.02 15.33 12.06
CA ALA A 137 -12.69 15.00 11.57
C ALA A 137 -12.55 13.51 11.20
N GLN A 138 -13.15 12.60 11.97
CA GLN A 138 -13.26 11.18 11.60
C GLN A 138 -13.98 11.00 10.27
N LYS A 139 -15.14 11.66 10.09
CA LYS A 139 -15.91 11.60 8.86
C LYS A 139 -15.11 12.11 7.66
N ARG A 140 -14.44 13.26 7.77
CA ARG A 140 -13.56 13.81 6.71
C ARG A 140 -12.40 12.88 6.38
N TYR A 141 -11.79 12.27 7.41
CA TYR A 141 -10.72 11.29 7.23
C TYR A 141 -11.22 10.05 6.50
N LEU A 142 -12.33 9.48 6.95
CA LEU A 142 -12.96 8.31 6.33
C LEU A 142 -13.39 8.61 4.90
N GLU A 143 -13.86 9.81 4.62
CA GLU A 143 -14.21 10.27 3.27
C GLU A 143 -12.99 10.36 2.36
N LYS A 144 -11.87 10.96 2.82
CA LYS A 144 -10.60 10.97 2.08
C LYS A 144 -10.08 9.55 1.83
N VAL A 145 -10.12 8.68 2.85
CA VAL A 145 -9.72 7.27 2.71
C VAL A 145 -10.63 6.57 1.71
N LYS A 146 -11.94 6.76 1.80
CA LYS A 146 -12.91 6.21 0.85
C LYS A 146 -12.60 6.69 -0.57
N ASP A 147 -12.34 7.97 -0.79
CA ASP A 147 -12.02 8.52 -2.10
C ASP A 147 -10.74 7.92 -2.68
N VAL A 148 -9.70 7.76 -1.86
CA VAL A 148 -8.44 7.11 -2.29
C VAL A 148 -8.64 5.62 -2.53
N VAL A 149 -9.36 4.89 -1.66
CA VAL A 149 -9.70 3.47 -1.86
C VAL A 149 -10.57 3.29 -3.11
N LEU A 150 -11.51 4.21 -3.38
CA LEU A 150 -12.35 4.20 -4.57
C LEU A 150 -11.55 4.44 -5.84
N LYS A 151 -10.63 5.43 -5.83
CA LYS A 151 -9.65 5.62 -6.90
C LYS A 151 -8.82 4.37 -7.12
N LEU A 152 -8.54 3.63 -6.05
CA LEU A 152 -7.80 2.39 -6.10
C LEU A 152 -8.61 1.15 -6.42
N ASN A 153 -9.93 1.25 -6.45
CA ASN A 153 -10.79 0.11 -6.27
C ASN A 153 -10.64 -0.91 -7.41
N ARG A 154 -9.72 -1.85 -7.21
CA ARG A 154 -9.46 -2.98 -8.11
C ARG A 154 -10.57 -4.02 -8.05
N SER A 155 -11.50 -3.94 -7.09
CA SER A 155 -12.54 -4.95 -6.90
C SER A 155 -13.88 -4.35 -6.48
N LYS A 156 -14.84 -4.36 -7.41
CA LYS A 156 -16.26 -4.07 -7.11
C LYS A 156 -16.75 -4.88 -5.91
N LYS A 157 -16.29 -6.14 -5.75
CA LYS A 157 -16.66 -7.05 -4.65
C LYS A 157 -16.31 -6.47 -3.28
N LEU A 158 -15.12 -5.88 -3.14
CA LEU A 158 -14.69 -5.25 -1.90
C LEU A 158 -15.54 -4.02 -1.57
N TYR A 159 -15.75 -3.13 -2.56
CA TYR A 159 -16.60 -1.96 -2.34
C TYR A 159 -18.00 -2.37 -1.87
N GLN A 160 -18.56 -3.43 -2.45
CA GLN A 160 -19.83 -3.98 -1.99
C GLN A 160 -19.74 -4.56 -0.58
N GLN A 161 -18.66 -5.26 -0.22
CA GLN A 161 -18.44 -5.70 1.17
C GLN A 161 -18.40 -4.52 2.14
N ILE A 162 -17.62 -3.47 1.83
CA ILE A 162 -17.53 -2.24 2.65
C ILE A 162 -18.90 -1.55 2.72
N LYS A 163 -19.58 -1.36 1.59
CA LYS A 163 -20.90 -0.72 1.52
C LYS A 163 -21.94 -1.51 2.31
N SER A 164 -21.93 -2.84 2.22
CA SER A 164 -22.84 -3.71 2.97
C SER A 164 -22.57 -3.63 4.47
N LEU A 165 -21.29 -3.59 4.89
CA LEU A 165 -20.89 -3.52 6.29
C LEU A 165 -21.28 -2.17 6.90
N VAL A 166 -20.98 -1.07 6.19
CA VAL A 166 -21.38 0.29 6.60
C VAL A 166 -22.90 0.45 6.57
N GLY A 167 -23.59 -0.22 5.64
CA GLY A 167 -25.05 -0.27 5.59
C GLY A 167 -25.65 -0.98 6.81
N LYS A 168 -25.12 -2.16 7.17
CA LYS A 168 -25.50 -2.91 8.38
C LYS A 168 -25.39 -2.08 9.65
N GLU A 169 -24.36 -1.24 9.76
CA GLU A 169 -24.20 -0.32 10.91
C GLU A 169 -25.29 0.76 10.96
N ARG A 170 -25.67 1.33 9.82
CA ARG A 170 -26.74 2.36 9.79
C ARG A 170 -28.05 1.80 10.31
N SER A 171 -28.41 0.57 9.93
CA SER A 171 -29.60 -0.11 10.45
C SER A 171 -29.51 -0.45 11.94
N VAL A 172 -28.32 -0.82 12.44
CA VAL A 172 -28.12 -1.10 13.87
C VAL A 172 -28.26 0.17 14.72
N ASN A 173 -27.72 1.30 14.26
CA ASN A 173 -27.81 2.57 14.99
C ASN A 173 -29.22 3.21 14.98
N THR A 174 -30.06 2.91 13.99
CA THR A 174 -31.45 3.44 13.94
C THR A 174 -32.45 2.62 14.73
N SER A 175 -32.08 1.40 15.15
CA SER A 175 -32.96 0.50 15.90
C SER A 175 -32.82 0.65 17.43
N VAL A 176 -31.93 1.55 17.87
CA VAL A 176 -31.66 1.90 19.28
C VAL A 176 -32.14 3.32 19.51
#